data_AF-A0A4R0RQS5-F1
#
_entry.id   AF-A0A4R0RQS5-F1
#
_cell.length_a   1.000
_cell.length_b   1.000
_cell.length_c   1.000
_cell.angle_alpha   90.00
_cell.angle_beta   90.00
_cell.angle_gamma   90.00
#
_symmetry.space_group_name_H-M   'P 1'
#
loop_
_entity.id
_entity.type
_entity.pdbx_description
1 polymer ?
#
loop_
_entity_poly.entity_id
_entity_poly.type
_entity_poly.pdbx_seq_one_letter_code
_entity_poly.pdbx_strand_id
1 'polypeptide(L)'
;TPQPALYASVLSFASVIANFSHTLTPVTDLPTEGPHTASKRLMSRALARASLILLHRNFRGREQRSREACLGAADEALRVLGELEVGRIYCVDALFAYLLGMVAQVYIDEIADAKALTAAVDQPLYASYSALQVDTLATSVRRIIALLTVLGIKCKVMARKAPEVQQAFTAVL
;
A
#
# COMPACT_ATOMS: atom_id res chain seq x y z
N THR A 1 7.08 8.12 24.72
CA THR A 1 8.15 7.79 23.74
C THR A 1 8.11 6.28 23.51
N PRO A 2 8.09 5.78 22.26
CA PRO A 2 8.22 4.34 22.02
C PRO A 2 9.58 3.88 22.56
N GLN A 3 9.62 2.79 23.32
CA GLN A 3 10.87 2.24 23.82
C GLN A 3 11.76 1.85 22.63
N PRO A 4 13.05 2.23 22.58
CA PRO A 4 13.97 1.84 21.51
C PRO A 4 14.04 0.31 21.31
N ALA A 5 13.81 -0.46 22.38
CA ALA A 5 13.65 -1.91 22.32
C ALA A 5 12.46 -2.37 21.46
N LEU A 6 11.31 -1.69 21.54
CA LEU A 6 10.14 -1.99 20.71
C LEU A 6 10.43 -1.72 19.23
N TYR A 7 11.12 -0.62 18.93
CA TYR A 7 11.49 -0.30 17.55
C TYR A 7 12.50 -1.29 16.96
N ALA A 8 13.48 -1.74 17.75
CA ALA A 8 14.40 -2.81 17.33
C ALA A 8 13.65 -4.12 17.02
N SER A 9 12.66 -4.50 17.85
CA SER A 9 11.80 -5.66 17.59
C SER A 9 10.97 -5.50 16.31
N VAL A 10 10.46 -4.30 16.05
CA VAL A 10 9.77 -3.97 14.79
C VAL A 10 10.70 -4.16 13.58
N LEU A 11 11.93 -3.64 13.63
CA LEU A 11 12.88 -3.81 12.53
C LEU A 11 13.27 -5.28 12.32
N SER A 12 13.45 -6.03 13.42
CA SER A 12 13.73 -7.47 13.35
C SER A 12 12.58 -8.21 12.67
N PHE A 13 11.34 -7.97 13.08
CA PHE A 13 10.17 -8.63 12.50
C PHE A 13 9.92 -8.19 11.04
N ALA A 14 10.16 -6.92 10.71
CA ALA A 14 10.10 -6.42 9.35
C ALA A 14 11.07 -7.18 8.43
N SER A 15 12.29 -7.50 8.92
CA SER A 15 13.26 -8.26 8.14
C SER A 15 12.79 -9.69 7.87
N VAL A 16 12.13 -10.34 8.84
CA VAL A 16 11.51 -11.65 8.66
C VAL A 16 10.42 -11.61 7.59
N ILE A 17 9.53 -10.61 7.62
CA ILE A 17 8.48 -10.45 6.61
C ILE A 17 9.07 -10.16 5.22
N ALA A 18 10.11 -9.33 5.15
CA ALA A 18 10.81 -9.04 3.90
C ALA A 18 11.43 -10.30 3.30
N ASN A 19 12.16 -11.07 4.12
CA ASN A 19 12.75 -12.36 3.72
C ASN A 19 11.69 -13.34 3.22
N PHE A 20 10.58 -13.49 3.95
CA PHE A 20 9.43 -14.29 3.49
C PHE A 20 8.89 -13.79 2.15
N SER A 21 8.78 -12.48 1.95
CA SER A 21 8.30 -11.92 0.68
C SER A 21 9.23 -12.24 -0.49
N HIS A 22 10.54 -12.32 -0.25
CA HIS A 22 11.54 -12.68 -1.26
C HIS A 22 11.52 -14.17 -1.63
N THR A 23 11.07 -15.05 -0.73
CA THR A 23 10.91 -16.48 -1.07
C THR A 23 9.64 -16.77 -1.88
N LEU A 24 8.73 -15.80 -2.03
CA LEU A 24 7.56 -15.94 -2.87
C LEU A 24 7.95 -15.84 -4.35
N THR A 25 7.67 -16.89 -5.13
CA THR A 25 7.89 -16.95 -6.59
C THR A 25 7.29 -15.71 -7.31
N PRO A 26 8.05 -15.02 -8.20
CA PRO A 26 7.56 -13.87 -8.96
C PRO A 26 6.26 -14.20 -9.71
N VAL A 27 5.36 -13.22 -9.84
CA VAL A 27 4.06 -13.41 -10.51
C VAL A 27 4.25 -13.79 -11.99
N THR A 28 5.28 -13.24 -12.63
CA THR A 28 5.68 -13.53 -14.02
C THR A 28 6.09 -14.98 -14.26
N ASP A 29 6.62 -15.63 -13.23
CA ASP A 29 7.18 -16.99 -13.32
C ASP A 29 6.17 -18.03 -12.83
N LEU A 30 4.93 -17.60 -12.56
CA LEU A 30 3.88 -18.50 -12.14
C LEU A 30 3.41 -19.31 -13.35
N PRO A 31 3.39 -20.66 -13.25
CA PRO A 31 2.75 -21.46 -14.27
C PRO A 31 1.28 -21.04 -14.39
N THR A 32 0.73 -21.08 -15.59
CA THR A 32 -0.72 -20.92 -15.89
C THR A 32 -1.54 -22.08 -15.33
N GLU A 33 -1.30 -22.47 -14.08
CA GLU A 33 -2.19 -23.33 -13.32
C GLU A 33 -3.44 -22.53 -12.91
N GLY A 34 -4.56 -23.24 -12.76
CA GLY A 34 -5.90 -22.67 -12.72
C GLY A 34 -6.12 -21.45 -11.78
N PRO A 35 -7.20 -20.70 -12.00
CA PRO A 35 -7.41 -19.34 -11.46
C PRO A 35 -7.33 -19.20 -9.93
N HIS A 36 -7.49 -20.31 -9.19
CA HIS A 36 -7.42 -20.33 -7.73
C HIS A 36 -5.99 -20.27 -7.16
N THR A 37 -4.97 -20.77 -7.88
CA THR A 37 -3.59 -20.80 -7.41
C THR A 37 -2.93 -19.42 -7.50
N ALA A 38 -3.22 -18.69 -8.58
CA ALA A 38 -2.78 -17.30 -8.76
C ALA A 38 -3.35 -16.40 -7.66
N SER A 39 -4.65 -16.48 -7.38
CA SER A 39 -5.34 -15.67 -6.36
C SER A 39 -4.73 -15.83 -4.96
N LYS A 40 -4.45 -17.08 -4.54
CA LYS A 40 -3.82 -17.35 -3.22
C LYS A 40 -2.42 -16.75 -3.11
N ARG A 41 -1.58 -16.90 -4.13
CA ARG A 41 -0.20 -16.39 -4.11
C ARG A 41 -0.15 -14.86 -4.12
N LEU A 42 -1.04 -14.22 -4.88
CA LEU A 42 -1.22 -12.76 -4.85
C LEU A 42 -1.67 -12.28 -3.48
N MET A 43 -2.59 -13.01 -2.86
CA MET A 43 -3.06 -12.70 -1.51
C MET A 43 -1.89 -12.77 -0.52
N SER A 44 -1.06 -13.82 -0.57
CA SER A 44 0.12 -13.93 0.30
C SER A 44 1.10 -12.77 0.12
N ARG A 45 1.37 -12.35 -1.12
CA ARG A 45 2.24 -11.18 -1.40
C ARG A 45 1.62 -9.89 -0.86
N ALA A 46 0.35 -9.63 -1.16
CA ALA A 46 -0.36 -8.45 -0.71
C ALA A 46 -0.44 -8.38 0.83
N LEU A 47 -0.67 -9.53 1.49
CA LEU A 47 -0.65 -9.64 2.95
C LEU A 47 0.71 -9.31 3.55
N ALA A 48 1.80 -9.87 2.99
CA ALA A 48 3.14 -9.57 3.50
C ALA A 48 3.45 -8.07 3.42
N ARG A 49 3.04 -7.38 2.35
CA ARG A 49 3.22 -5.92 2.22
C ARG A 49 2.33 -5.14 3.18
N ALA A 50 1.07 -5.53 3.35
CA ALA A 50 0.19 -4.90 4.33
C ALA A 50 0.70 -5.10 5.77
N SER A 51 1.27 -6.26 6.09
CA SER A 51 1.90 -6.50 7.39
C SER A 51 3.08 -5.54 7.64
N LEU A 52 3.91 -5.27 6.62
CA LEU A 52 4.97 -4.26 6.72
C LEU A 52 4.39 -2.87 6.97
N ILE A 53 3.34 -2.48 6.24
CA ILE A 53 2.67 -1.19 6.45
C ILE A 53 2.15 -1.07 7.88
N LEU A 54 1.43 -2.07 8.38
CA LEU A 54 0.88 -2.08 9.74
C LEU A 54 1.96 -1.99 10.81
N LEU A 55 3.08 -2.69 10.61
CA LEU A 55 4.18 -2.72 11.56
C LEU A 55 4.88 -1.36 11.70
N HIS A 56 5.04 -0.65 10.58
CA HIS A 56 5.71 0.65 10.54
C HIS A 56 4.77 1.85 10.74
N ARG A 57 3.45 1.66 10.65
CA ARG A 57 2.44 2.74 10.69
C ARG A 57 2.57 3.68 11.88
N ASN A 58 2.87 3.15 13.07
CA ASN A 58 2.95 3.96 14.30
C ASN A 58 4.29 4.71 14.45
N PHE A 59 5.27 4.41 13.59
CA PHE A 59 6.62 4.98 13.64
C PHE A 59 6.89 5.94 12.49
N ARG A 60 6.15 5.86 11.38
CA ARG A 60 6.40 6.66 10.17
C ARG A 60 6.47 8.18 10.37
N GLY A 61 5.73 8.74 11.34
CA GLY A 61 5.73 10.18 11.62
C GLY A 61 6.95 10.67 12.41
N ARG A 62 7.81 9.75 12.86
CA ARG A 62 9.00 10.06 13.70
C ARG A 62 10.28 9.46 13.13
N GLU A 63 10.15 8.33 12.42
CA GLU A 63 11.26 7.53 11.92
C GLU A 63 11.22 7.46 10.39
N GLN A 64 12.18 8.13 9.73
CA GLN A 64 12.27 8.18 8.27
C GLN A 64 12.32 6.78 7.63
N ARG A 65 13.07 5.86 8.24
CA ARG A 65 13.15 4.47 7.78
C ARG A 65 11.79 3.76 7.79
N SER A 66 10.95 4.06 8.78
CA SER A 66 9.60 3.47 8.85
C SER A 66 8.67 4.05 7.80
N ARG A 67 8.80 5.35 7.52
CA ARG A 67 8.09 6.02 6.44
C ARG A 67 8.44 5.42 5.08
N GLU A 68 9.73 5.30 4.78
CA GLU A 68 10.24 4.66 3.57
C GLU A 68 9.79 3.20 3.45
N ALA A 69 9.77 2.45 4.56
CA ALA A 69 9.27 1.08 4.57
C ALA A 69 7.77 1.00 4.25
N CYS A 70 6.94 1.90 4.78
CA CYS A 70 5.52 1.98 4.44
C CYS A 70 5.31 2.32 2.95
N LEU A 71 6.01 3.33 2.44
CA LEU A 71 5.93 3.75 1.03
C LEU A 71 6.41 2.65 0.09
N GLY A 72 7.59 2.08 0.32
CA GLY A 72 8.12 0.98 -0.50
C GLY A 72 7.23 -0.26 -0.47
N ALA A 73 6.64 -0.58 0.68
CA ALA A 73 5.67 -1.68 0.76
C ALA A 73 4.37 -1.37 -0.01
N ALA A 74 3.90 -0.13 0.01
CA ALA A 74 2.74 0.31 -0.75
C ALA A 74 3.00 0.27 -2.27
N ASP A 75 4.15 0.77 -2.72
CA ASP A 75 4.55 0.77 -4.13
C ASP A 75 4.66 -0.66 -4.67
N GLU A 76 5.32 -1.53 -3.90
CA GLU A 76 5.48 -2.93 -4.26
C GLU A 76 4.13 -3.68 -4.27
N ALA A 77 3.23 -3.39 -3.34
CA ALA A 77 1.88 -3.95 -3.35
C ALA A 77 1.10 -3.50 -4.61
N LEU A 78 1.18 -2.22 -4.96
CA LEU A 78 0.53 -1.70 -6.17
C LEU A 78 1.17 -2.27 -7.45
N ARG A 79 2.48 -2.47 -7.47
CA ARG A 79 3.22 -3.10 -8.59
C ARG A 79 2.75 -4.53 -8.82
N VAL A 80 2.69 -5.36 -7.76
CA VAL A 80 2.18 -6.73 -7.83
C VAL A 80 0.74 -6.77 -8.35
N LEU A 81 -0.08 -5.77 -8.00
CA LEU A 81 -1.45 -5.67 -8.50
C LEU A 81 -1.53 -5.15 -9.94
N GLY A 82 -0.55 -4.37 -10.39
CA GLY A 82 -0.43 -3.93 -11.79
C GLY A 82 -0.03 -5.06 -12.75
N GLU A 83 0.64 -6.09 -12.25
CA GLU A 83 0.95 -7.31 -13.00
C GLU A 83 -0.28 -8.21 -13.22
N LEU A 84 -1.42 -7.89 -12.58
CA LEU A 84 -2.63 -8.67 -12.73
C LEU A 84 -3.42 -8.31 -13.99
N GLU A 85 -3.71 -9.33 -14.78
CA GLU A 85 -4.81 -9.26 -15.75
C GLU A 85 -6.15 -9.27 -15.00
N VAL A 86 -6.60 -8.08 -14.57
CA VAL A 86 -7.84 -7.85 -13.81
C VAL A 86 -9.06 -8.54 -14.46
N GLY A 87 -9.08 -8.62 -15.80
CA GLY A 87 -10.11 -9.32 -16.57
C GLY A 87 -10.20 -10.82 -16.27
N ARG A 88 -9.06 -11.48 -15.98
CA ARG A 88 -8.97 -12.93 -15.71
C ARG A 88 -9.25 -13.33 -14.27
N ILE A 89 -9.47 -12.36 -13.37
CA ILE A 89 -9.75 -12.65 -11.96
C ILE A 89 -11.22 -13.05 -11.80
N TYR A 90 -11.51 -14.34 -11.66
CA TYR A 90 -12.89 -14.83 -11.53
C TYR A 90 -13.50 -14.58 -10.14
N CYS A 91 -12.68 -14.59 -9.09
CA CYS A 91 -13.10 -14.36 -7.72
C CYS A 91 -12.12 -13.43 -7.02
N VAL A 92 -12.65 -12.43 -6.33
CA VAL A 92 -11.88 -11.41 -5.61
C VAL A 92 -12.26 -11.50 -4.15
N ASP A 93 -11.30 -11.85 -3.31
CA ASP A 93 -11.51 -11.91 -1.87
C ASP A 93 -11.75 -10.50 -1.30
N ALA A 94 -12.70 -10.38 -0.38
CA ALA A 94 -13.01 -9.13 0.30
C ALA A 94 -11.79 -8.54 1.04
N LEU A 95 -10.86 -9.38 1.48
CA LEU A 95 -9.62 -8.97 2.13
C LEU A 95 -8.76 -8.08 1.23
N PHE A 96 -8.75 -8.32 -0.09
CA PHE A 96 -8.03 -7.45 -1.04
C PHE A 96 -8.55 -6.01 -0.99
N ALA A 97 -9.83 -5.78 -0.69
CA ALA A 97 -10.38 -4.43 -0.59
C ALA A 97 -9.75 -3.66 0.58
N TYR A 98 -9.57 -4.34 1.71
CA TYR A 98 -8.92 -3.76 2.88
C TYR A 98 -7.43 -3.53 2.65
N LEU A 99 -6.75 -4.45 1.96
CA LEU A 99 -5.34 -4.30 1.61
C LEU A 99 -5.14 -3.10 0.68
N LEU A 100 -5.95 -2.98 -0.39
CA LEU A 100 -5.93 -1.84 -1.29
C LEU A 100 -6.25 -0.53 -0.58
N GLY A 101 -7.24 -0.52 0.32
CA GLY A 101 -7.55 0.64 1.14
C GLY A 101 -6.40 1.06 2.04
N MET A 102 -5.68 0.10 2.62
CA MET A 102 -4.50 0.37 3.46
C MET A 102 -3.35 0.96 2.63
N VAL A 103 -3.08 0.42 1.45
CA VAL A 103 -2.08 0.94 0.52
C VAL A 103 -2.45 2.37 0.09
N ALA A 104 -3.71 2.62 -0.28
CA ALA A 104 -4.17 3.97 -0.63
C ALA A 104 -4.00 4.95 0.53
N GLN A 105 -4.29 4.52 1.76
CA GLN A 105 -4.13 5.36 2.94
C GLN A 105 -2.67 5.81 3.14
N VAL A 106 -1.68 4.95 2.86
CA VAL A 106 -0.26 5.34 2.92
C VAL A 106 0.00 6.54 2.00
N TYR A 107 -0.42 6.48 0.74
CA TYR A 107 -0.23 7.59 -0.20
C TYR A 107 -1.02 8.84 0.17
N ILE A 108 -2.26 8.68 0.64
CA ILE A 108 -3.12 9.80 1.07
C ILE A 108 -2.48 10.54 2.25
N ASP A 109 -1.95 9.80 3.22
CA ASP A 109 -1.28 10.38 4.38
C ASP A 109 -0.01 11.13 3.97
N GLU A 110 0.76 10.60 3.01
CA GLU A 110 1.97 11.26 2.48
C GLU A 110 1.65 12.54 1.70
N ILE A 111 0.54 12.57 0.95
CA ILE A 111 0.03 13.79 0.30
C ILE A 111 -0.38 14.82 1.35
N ALA A 112 -1.08 14.40 2.40
CA ALA A 112 -1.50 15.28 3.49
C ALA A 112 -0.30 15.89 4.22
N ASP A 113 0.71 15.07 4.53
CA ASP A 113 1.95 15.49 5.17
C ASP A 113 2.72 16.48 4.28
N ALA A 114 2.84 16.20 2.97
CA ALA A 114 3.47 17.11 2.02
C ALA A 114 2.79 18.49 2.00
N LYS A 115 1.47 18.52 2.02
CA LYS A 115 0.70 19.78 2.05
C LYS A 115 0.84 20.53 3.37
N ALA A 116 0.78 19.83 4.49
CA ALA A 116 0.98 20.41 5.80
C ALA A 116 2.37 21.09 5.90
N LEU A 117 3.40 20.45 5.33
CA LEU A 117 4.76 21.01 5.24
C LEU A 117 4.82 22.25 4.34
N THR A 118 4.14 22.27 3.18
CA THR A 118 4.12 23.48 2.34
C THR A 118 3.42 24.67 2.98
N ALA A 119 2.49 24.44 3.92
CA ALA A 119 1.79 25.48 4.65
C ALA A 119 2.56 25.98 5.89
N ALA A 120 3.52 25.19 6.40
CA ALA A 120 4.31 25.52 7.58
C ALA A 120 5.67 26.13 7.19
N VAL A 121 5.91 27.37 7.61
CA VAL A 121 7.12 28.14 7.23
C VAL A 121 8.42 27.62 7.88
N ASP A 122 8.35 26.79 8.93
CA ASP A 122 9.51 26.50 9.80
C ASP A 122 9.73 25.02 10.21
N GLN A 123 9.35 24.02 9.40
CA GLN A 123 9.63 22.61 9.75
C GLN A 123 10.41 21.86 8.66
N PRO A 124 11.68 21.49 8.91
CA PRO A 124 12.30 20.37 8.25
C PRO A 124 12.09 19.15 9.14
N LEU A 125 11.49 18.07 8.64
CA LEU A 125 11.85 16.78 9.22
C LEU A 125 12.39 15.82 8.19
N TYR A 126 11.68 15.46 7.11
CA TYR A 126 12.30 14.56 6.12
C TYR A 126 11.69 14.73 4.71
N ALA A 127 12.53 15.12 3.74
CA ALA A 127 12.26 15.30 2.31
C ALA A 127 11.60 16.63 1.86
N SER A 128 12.26 17.29 0.90
CA SER A 128 11.66 18.30 0.03
C SER A 128 10.68 17.60 -0.91
N TYR A 129 9.40 17.60 -0.58
CA TYR A 129 8.38 17.13 -1.51
C TYR A 129 8.38 18.02 -2.76
N SER A 130 8.56 17.41 -3.92
CA SER A 130 8.34 18.11 -5.19
C SER A 130 6.87 17.97 -5.60
N ALA A 131 6.35 18.93 -6.36
CA ALA A 131 5.02 18.82 -6.97
C ALA A 131 4.88 17.51 -7.78
N LEU A 132 5.94 17.11 -8.48
CA LEU A 132 6.02 15.84 -9.21
C LEU A 132 5.81 14.61 -8.31
N GLN A 133 6.35 14.63 -7.09
CA GLN A 133 6.18 13.53 -6.14
C GLN A 133 4.72 13.44 -5.67
N VAL A 134 4.10 14.58 -5.34
CA VAL A 134 2.68 14.63 -4.96
C VAL A 134 1.78 14.13 -6.09
N ASP A 135 2.06 14.51 -7.34
CA ASP A 135 1.34 14.03 -8.51
C ASP A 135 1.50 12.52 -8.73
N THR A 136 2.69 11.98 -8.43
CA THR A 136 2.96 10.54 -8.50
C THR A 136 2.13 9.78 -7.46
N LEU A 137 2.11 10.26 -6.21
CA LEU A 137 1.28 9.69 -5.14
C LEU A 137 -0.21 9.75 -5.49
N ALA A 138 -0.67 10.90 -5.99
CA ALA A 138 -2.05 11.11 -6.44
C ALA A 138 -2.43 10.14 -7.56
N THR A 139 -1.51 9.89 -8.50
CA THR A 139 -1.70 8.92 -9.58
C THR A 139 -1.82 7.50 -9.03
N SER A 140 -0.99 7.11 -8.06
CA SER A 140 -1.09 5.81 -7.38
C SER A 140 -2.44 5.62 -6.68
N VAL A 141 -2.96 6.65 -5.99
CA VAL A 141 -4.29 6.60 -5.36
C VAL A 141 -5.40 6.43 -6.41
N ARG A 142 -5.36 7.19 -7.52
CA ARG A 142 -6.32 7.05 -8.62
C ARG A 142 -6.30 5.64 -9.22
N ARG A 143 -5.13 5.02 -9.39
CA ARG A 143 -5.01 3.63 -9.85
C ARG A 143 -5.66 2.66 -8.89
N ILE A 144 -5.50 2.86 -7.58
CA ILE A 144 -6.17 2.02 -6.57
C ILE A 144 -7.68 2.18 -6.64
N ILE A 145 -8.20 3.41 -6.75
CA ILE A 145 -9.63 3.66 -6.90
C ILE A 145 -10.17 2.94 -8.15
N ALA A 146 -9.47 3.04 -9.28
CA ALA A 146 -9.83 2.33 -10.50
C ALA A 146 -9.87 0.81 -10.31
N LEU A 147 -8.87 0.23 -9.64
CA LEU A 147 -8.85 -1.20 -9.30
C LEU A 147 -10.03 -1.60 -8.42
N LEU A 148 -10.31 -0.84 -7.35
CA LEU A 148 -11.44 -1.06 -6.46
C LEU A 148 -12.77 -1.00 -7.21
N THR A 149 -12.94 -0.05 -8.14
CA THR A 149 -14.15 0.10 -8.95
C THR A 149 -14.33 -1.08 -9.92
N VAL A 150 -13.29 -1.44 -10.67
CA VAL A 150 -13.37 -2.55 -11.65
C VAL A 150 -13.62 -3.88 -10.95
N LEU A 151 -12.90 -4.16 -9.86
CA LEU A 151 -13.10 -5.37 -9.05
C LEU A 151 -14.41 -5.31 -8.25
N GLY A 152 -14.95 -4.11 -8.03
CA GLY A 152 -16.25 -3.84 -7.40
C GLY A 152 -17.42 -4.52 -8.10
N ILE A 153 -17.33 -4.73 -9.41
CA ILE A 153 -18.32 -5.50 -10.18
C ILE A 153 -18.44 -6.93 -9.65
N LYS A 154 -17.33 -7.51 -9.18
CA LYS A 154 -17.23 -8.90 -8.70
C LYS A 154 -17.31 -9.01 -7.17
N CYS A 155 -17.00 -7.94 -6.42
CA CYS A 155 -16.96 -7.95 -4.96
C CYS A 155 -17.58 -6.67 -4.37
N LYS A 156 -18.67 -6.82 -3.60
CA LYS A 156 -19.38 -5.69 -2.98
C LYS A 156 -18.51 -4.89 -2.00
N VAL A 157 -17.56 -5.56 -1.32
CA VAL A 157 -16.66 -4.88 -0.38
C VAL A 157 -15.72 -3.92 -1.14
N MET A 158 -15.23 -4.33 -2.31
CA MET A 158 -14.46 -3.46 -3.21
C MET A 158 -15.28 -2.25 -3.66
N ALA A 159 -16.52 -2.48 -4.09
CA ALA A 159 -17.43 -1.42 -4.53
C ALA A 159 -17.72 -0.40 -3.42
N ARG A 160 -17.83 -0.84 -2.16
CA ARG A 160 -17.96 0.04 -1.00
C ARG A 160 -16.66 0.77 -0.66
N LYS A 161 -15.51 0.13 -0.83
CA LYS A 161 -14.21 0.72 -0.49
C LYS A 161 -13.78 1.81 -1.47
N ALA A 162 -14.13 1.69 -2.75
CA ALA A 162 -13.83 2.69 -3.77
C ALA A 162 -14.27 4.13 -3.38
N PRO A 163 -15.54 4.40 -3.03
CA PRO A 163 -15.96 5.73 -2.62
C PRO A 163 -15.35 6.19 -1.30
N GLU A 164 -15.07 5.28 -0.35
CA GLU A 164 -14.37 5.63 0.90
C GLU A 164 -12.95 6.17 0.60
N VAL A 165 -12.20 5.50 -0.27
CA VAL A 165 -10.87 5.93 -0.69
C VAL A 165 -10.94 7.22 -1.50
N GLN A 166 -11.91 7.35 -2.41
CA GLN A 166 -12.12 8.57 -3.19
C GLN A 166 -12.44 9.77 -2.28
N GLN A 167 -13.27 9.59 -1.26
CA GLN A 167 -13.61 10.66 -0.32
C GLN A 167 -12.38 11.09 0.48
N ALA A 168 -11.62 10.14 1.02
CA ALA A 168 -10.38 10.43 1.74
C ALA A 168 -9.34 11.13 0.86
N PHE A 169 -9.21 10.70 -0.40
CA PHE A 169 -8.30 11.31 -1.36
C PHE A 169 -8.71 12.75 -1.70
N THR A 170 -10.01 12.99 -1.93
CA THR A 170 -10.52 14.33 -2.24
C THR A 170 -10.32 15.30 -1.06
N ALA A 171 -10.36 14.81 0.18
CA ALA A 171 -10.13 15.62 1.38
C ALA A 171 -8.68 16.10 1.53
N VAL A 172 -7.72 15.46 0.84
CA VAL A 172 -6.30 15.84 0.87
C VAL A 172 -5.82 16.44 -0.45
N LEU A 173 -6.67 16.52 -1.47
CA LEU A 173 -6.43 17.27 -2.72
C LEU A 173 -6.72 18.76 -2.57
#